data_AF-A0A6J0MCA4-F1
#
_entry.id   AF-A0A6J0MCA4-F1
#
_cell.length_a   1.000
_cell.length_b   1.000
_cell.length_c   1.000
_cell.angle_alpha   90.00
_cell.angle_beta   90.00
_cell.angle_gamma   90.00
#
_symmetry.space_group_name_H-M   'P 1'
#
loop_
_entity.id
_entity.type
_entity.pdbx_description
1 polymer ?
#
loop_
_entity_poly.entity_id
_entity_poly.type
_entity_poly.pdbx_seq_one_letter_code
_entity_poly.pdbx_strand_id
1 'polypeptide(L)'
;MDHNLLTAEKDVLEELVKQVQLQGLRGEHGGWMEFVAVCNQKDITPHNLSRVSRDVLVAFLTTFKKKEDIQRLQRRANSLLVEKLKQETPETNTPEHTLIRLTMKHREFSLDYSFPSLSNDWFVSDIGMKSSTVMNSTDMMAVDCEMVLCEDGTEGLVRVGAVDRHGKVILDQFVKPDKPIVDYRTAITGVTALDIENVTVSVSDIQKELQPYLSNGFILVGHSLNKDMKVLKIDHPKVIDTSLVFIFSNARNSRKPSLNDLFKAIFGKEVRKEGVSHNCVHDAAASIDIALAFIKKPFHTTITPSKEMLEAEKSKLFIHRIPSYVPSEKLTTILAGEFRSRNFKLDVKPAKSQGCNYCAVVVFDSSKEADQAFENVNGSKERDSYGLPQKLSALKLSSGLSATCYVRKMMQD
;
A
#
# COMPACT_ATOMS: atom_id res chain seq x y z
N MET A 1 -25.41 -5.44 -10.86
CA MET A 1 -25.51 -6.55 -9.90
C MET A 1 -26.12 -7.79 -10.55
N ASP A 2 -27.15 -7.64 -11.38
CA ASP A 2 -27.97 -8.73 -11.91
C ASP A 2 -27.19 -9.88 -12.59
N HIS A 3 -26.07 -9.62 -13.28
CA HIS A 3 -25.25 -10.69 -13.87
C HIS A 3 -24.24 -11.36 -12.92
N ASN A 4 -23.88 -10.71 -11.80
CA ASN A 4 -22.78 -11.15 -10.95
C ASN A 4 -23.20 -12.27 -9.98
N LEU A 5 -24.42 -12.21 -9.46
CA LEU A 5 -24.95 -13.18 -8.51
C LEU A 5 -25.33 -14.52 -9.18
N LEU A 6 -25.50 -14.54 -10.51
CA LEU A 6 -25.88 -15.75 -11.26
C LEU A 6 -24.82 -16.84 -11.22
N THR A 7 -23.56 -16.49 -10.94
CA THR A 7 -22.44 -17.45 -10.84
C THR A 7 -21.93 -17.67 -9.43
N ALA A 8 -22.44 -16.93 -8.43
CA ALA A 8 -22.03 -17.04 -7.04
C ALA A 8 -22.26 -18.44 -6.45
N GLU A 9 -21.33 -18.88 -5.60
CA GLU A 9 -21.50 -20.11 -4.80
C GLU A 9 -22.70 -19.96 -3.83
N LYS A 10 -23.44 -21.06 -3.59
CA LYS A 10 -24.71 -21.01 -2.82
C LYS A 10 -24.49 -20.59 -1.37
N ASP A 11 -23.42 -21.06 -0.75
CA ASP A 11 -23.00 -20.71 0.61
C ASP A 11 -22.73 -19.21 0.76
N VAL A 12 -22.09 -18.58 -0.22
CA VAL A 12 -21.91 -17.11 -0.25
C VAL A 12 -23.26 -16.42 -0.28
N LEU A 13 -24.19 -16.85 -1.14
CA LEU A 13 -25.53 -16.26 -1.23
C LEU A 13 -26.29 -16.39 0.11
N GLU A 14 -26.21 -17.54 0.77
CA GLU A 14 -26.81 -17.75 2.09
C GLU A 14 -26.24 -16.78 3.14
N GLU A 15 -24.91 -16.62 3.19
CA GLU A 15 -24.26 -15.68 4.10
C GLU A 15 -24.63 -14.21 3.84
N LEU A 16 -24.80 -13.83 2.57
CA LEU A 16 -25.25 -12.50 2.21
C LEU A 16 -26.69 -12.23 2.67
N VAL A 17 -27.60 -13.20 2.51
CA VAL A 17 -28.97 -13.07 3.01
C VAL A 17 -29.00 -12.96 4.54
N LYS A 18 -28.19 -13.76 5.27
CA LYS A 18 -28.05 -13.62 6.73
C LYS A 18 -27.59 -12.22 7.12
N GLN A 19 -26.62 -11.66 6.41
CA GLN A 19 -26.14 -10.30 6.68
C GLN A 19 -27.22 -9.25 6.45
N VAL A 20 -27.97 -9.36 5.34
CA VAL A 20 -29.10 -8.48 5.04
C VAL A 20 -30.15 -8.51 6.15
N GLN A 21 -30.50 -9.70 6.63
CA GLN A 21 -31.41 -9.87 7.75
C GLN A 21 -30.87 -9.24 9.04
N LEU A 22 -29.60 -9.49 9.36
CA LEU A 22 -28.93 -8.96 10.56
C LEU A 22 -28.89 -7.43 10.58
N GLN A 23 -28.67 -6.81 9.42
CA GLN A 23 -28.58 -5.36 9.27
C GLN A 23 -29.94 -4.69 9.02
N GLY A 24 -31.01 -5.47 8.86
CA GLY A 24 -32.34 -4.94 8.54
C GLY A 24 -32.42 -4.24 7.19
N LEU A 25 -31.59 -4.63 6.21
CA LEU A 25 -31.63 -4.02 4.87
C LEU A 25 -32.90 -4.44 4.13
N ARG A 26 -33.43 -3.52 3.32
CA ARG A 26 -34.69 -3.69 2.59
C ARG A 26 -34.48 -3.33 1.13
N GLY A 27 -34.78 -4.27 0.23
CA GLY A 27 -34.77 -4.08 -1.21
C GLY A 27 -36.11 -3.54 -1.72
N GLU A 28 -36.30 -3.57 -3.05
CA GLU A 28 -37.56 -3.14 -3.70
C GLU A 28 -38.80 -3.93 -3.23
N HIS A 29 -38.60 -5.19 -2.83
CA HIS A 29 -39.65 -6.07 -2.29
C HIS A 29 -39.58 -6.21 -0.75
N GLY A 30 -38.94 -5.24 -0.08
CA GLY A 30 -38.83 -5.22 1.37
C GLY A 30 -37.70 -6.08 1.93
N GLY A 31 -37.87 -6.52 3.18
CA GLY A 31 -36.95 -7.43 3.85
C GLY A 31 -37.12 -8.89 3.41
N TRP A 32 -36.21 -9.77 3.83
CA TRP A 32 -36.25 -11.20 3.45
C TRP A 32 -37.61 -11.87 3.66
N MET A 33 -38.24 -11.66 4.82
CA MET A 33 -39.53 -12.30 5.14
C MET A 33 -40.69 -11.75 4.31
N GLU A 34 -40.64 -10.48 3.93
CA GLU A 34 -41.65 -9.87 3.06
C GLU A 34 -41.50 -10.41 1.63
N PHE A 35 -40.25 -10.53 1.14
CA PHE A 35 -39.96 -11.15 -0.15
C PHE A 35 -40.42 -12.61 -0.24
N VAL A 36 -40.12 -13.43 0.77
CA VAL A 36 -40.52 -14.84 0.83
C VAL A 36 -42.05 -15.00 0.82
N ALA A 37 -42.76 -14.13 1.53
CA ALA A 37 -44.22 -14.11 1.54
C ALA A 37 -44.80 -13.83 0.14
N VAL A 38 -44.21 -12.88 -0.60
CA VAL A 38 -44.60 -12.57 -1.98
C VAL A 38 -44.33 -13.75 -2.93
N CYS A 39 -43.26 -14.51 -2.70
CA CYS A 39 -42.89 -15.66 -3.54
C CYS A 39 -43.70 -16.94 -3.24
N ASN A 40 -44.67 -16.91 -2.31
CA ASN A 40 -45.51 -18.06 -1.92
C ASN A 40 -44.73 -19.30 -1.43
N GLN A 41 -43.51 -19.13 -0.91
CA GLN A 41 -42.70 -20.23 -0.40
C GLN A 41 -43.01 -20.51 1.08
N LYS A 42 -44.13 -21.22 1.31
CA LYS A 42 -44.74 -21.44 2.64
C LYS A 42 -43.86 -22.20 3.65
N ASP A 43 -42.83 -22.91 3.20
CA ASP A 43 -41.96 -23.75 4.04
C ASP A 43 -40.62 -23.09 4.42
N ILE A 44 -40.40 -21.82 4.05
CA ILE A 44 -39.14 -21.10 4.32
C ILE A 44 -39.25 -20.28 5.60
N THR A 45 -38.35 -20.56 6.54
CA THR A 45 -38.21 -19.79 7.78
C THR A 45 -36.94 -18.92 7.74
N PRO A 46 -36.85 -17.85 8.57
CA PRO A 46 -35.68 -16.96 8.60
C PRO A 46 -34.34 -17.67 8.83
N HIS A 47 -34.36 -18.86 9.46
CA HIS A 47 -33.17 -19.58 9.92
C HIS A 47 -32.77 -20.77 9.05
N ASN A 48 -33.55 -21.09 8.01
CA ASN A 48 -33.37 -22.32 7.22
C ASN A 48 -32.98 -22.05 5.76
N LEU A 49 -32.03 -21.13 5.56
CA LEU A 49 -31.56 -20.72 4.23
C LEU A 49 -30.96 -21.87 3.41
N SER A 50 -30.44 -22.92 4.06
CA SER A 50 -29.88 -24.09 3.38
C SER A 50 -30.90 -24.87 2.55
N ARG A 51 -32.19 -24.82 2.92
CA ARG A 51 -33.29 -25.43 2.15
C ARG A 51 -33.81 -24.55 1.01
N VAL A 52 -33.38 -23.29 0.97
CA VAL A 52 -33.81 -22.34 -0.05
C VAL A 52 -33.04 -22.61 -1.33
N SER A 53 -33.75 -22.62 -2.46
CA SER A 53 -33.12 -22.76 -3.77
C SER A 53 -32.21 -21.56 -4.06
N ARG A 54 -31.15 -21.80 -4.82
CA ARG A 54 -30.21 -20.76 -5.23
C ARG A 54 -30.91 -19.61 -5.95
N ASP A 55 -31.86 -19.92 -6.83
CA ASP A 55 -32.59 -18.93 -7.63
C ASP A 55 -33.39 -17.95 -6.78
N VAL A 56 -33.95 -18.41 -5.66
CA VAL A 56 -34.68 -17.55 -4.72
C VAL A 56 -33.72 -16.60 -3.99
N LEU A 57 -32.56 -17.11 -3.55
CA LEU A 57 -31.54 -16.27 -2.90
C LEU A 57 -31.03 -15.19 -3.85
N VAL A 58 -30.76 -15.56 -5.11
CA VAL A 58 -30.37 -14.62 -6.16
C VAL A 58 -31.49 -13.61 -6.41
N ALA A 59 -32.72 -14.06 -6.62
CA ALA A 59 -33.87 -13.19 -6.88
C ALA A 59 -34.03 -12.14 -5.76
N PHE A 60 -33.93 -12.54 -4.50
CA PHE A 60 -33.97 -11.61 -3.38
C PHE A 60 -32.81 -10.61 -3.40
N LEU A 61 -31.57 -11.07 -3.53
CA LEU A 61 -30.40 -10.20 -3.51
C LEU A 61 -30.38 -9.22 -4.70
N THR A 62 -30.97 -9.59 -5.84
CA THR A 62 -31.13 -8.68 -6.99
C THR A 62 -32.13 -7.54 -6.78
N THR A 63 -32.96 -7.60 -5.71
CA THR A 63 -33.88 -6.50 -5.36
C THR A 63 -33.16 -5.28 -4.76
N PHE A 64 -31.88 -5.41 -4.41
CA PHE A 64 -31.07 -4.30 -3.90
C PHE A 64 -30.47 -3.49 -5.06
N LYS A 65 -30.98 -2.27 -5.26
CA LYS A 65 -30.53 -1.36 -6.34
C LYS A 65 -29.67 -0.19 -5.86
N LYS A 66 -29.70 0.14 -4.57
CA LYS A 66 -28.90 1.24 -4.01
C LYS A 66 -27.42 0.87 -4.03
N LYS A 67 -26.57 1.80 -4.49
CA LYS A 67 -25.12 1.60 -4.60
C LYS A 67 -24.49 1.17 -3.26
N GLU A 68 -24.89 1.81 -2.17
CA GLU A 68 -24.39 1.51 -0.83
C GLU A 68 -24.72 0.06 -0.40
N ASP A 69 -25.96 -0.39 -0.62
CA ASP A 69 -26.36 -1.77 -0.31
C ASP A 69 -25.58 -2.78 -1.18
N ILE A 70 -25.38 -2.46 -2.46
CA ILE A 70 -24.56 -3.26 -3.37
C ILE A 70 -23.12 -3.37 -2.87
N GLN A 71 -22.50 -2.26 -2.48
CA GLN A 71 -21.14 -2.23 -1.93
C GLN A 71 -21.04 -3.01 -0.62
N ARG A 72 -22.04 -2.94 0.25
CA ARG A 72 -22.09 -3.74 1.51
C ARG A 72 -22.09 -5.23 1.22
N LEU A 73 -22.89 -5.68 0.27
CA LEU A 73 -22.95 -7.07 -0.16
C LEU A 73 -21.62 -7.53 -0.79
N GLN A 74 -21.06 -6.73 -1.71
CA GLN A 74 -19.77 -7.02 -2.36
C GLN A 74 -18.65 -7.14 -1.32
N ARG A 75 -18.58 -6.20 -0.37
CA ARG A 75 -17.59 -6.20 0.70
C ARG A 75 -17.70 -7.44 1.58
N ARG A 76 -18.90 -7.89 1.93
CA ARG A 76 -19.07 -9.13 2.69
C ARG A 76 -18.64 -10.35 1.90
N ALA A 77 -19.04 -10.46 0.63
CA ALA A 77 -18.63 -11.55 -0.23
C ALA A 77 -17.09 -11.61 -0.37
N ASN A 78 -16.44 -10.44 -0.53
CA ASN A 78 -14.99 -10.34 -0.55
C ASN A 78 -14.36 -10.74 0.80
N SER A 79 -14.97 -10.38 1.94
CA SER A 79 -14.51 -10.84 3.26
C SER A 79 -14.55 -12.35 3.39
N LEU A 80 -15.62 -13.00 2.93
CA LEU A 80 -15.75 -14.46 2.92
C LEU A 80 -14.66 -15.11 2.06
N LEU A 81 -14.36 -14.53 0.89
CA LEU A 81 -13.25 -14.98 0.05
C LEU A 81 -11.90 -14.85 0.77
N VAL A 82 -11.64 -13.72 1.45
CA VAL A 82 -10.41 -13.51 2.24
C VAL A 82 -10.31 -14.55 3.37
N GLU A 83 -11.41 -14.84 4.06
CA GLU A 83 -11.48 -15.86 5.11
C GLU A 83 -11.13 -17.24 4.55
N LYS A 84 -11.69 -17.61 3.39
CA LYS A 84 -11.39 -18.87 2.67
C LYS A 84 -9.90 -18.97 2.30
N LEU A 85 -9.35 -17.95 1.65
CA LEU A 85 -7.93 -17.90 1.23
C LEU A 85 -6.96 -17.98 2.42
N LYS A 86 -7.31 -17.42 3.58
CA LYS A 86 -6.48 -17.50 4.80
C LYS A 86 -6.40 -18.92 5.37
N GLN A 87 -7.45 -19.72 5.18
CA GLN A 87 -7.59 -21.08 5.69
C GLN A 87 -6.94 -22.14 4.77
N GLU A 88 -6.64 -21.81 3.51
CA GLU A 88 -6.00 -22.72 2.57
C GLU A 88 -4.63 -23.24 3.08
N THR A 89 -4.40 -24.54 2.87
CA THR A 89 -3.16 -25.23 3.27
C THR A 89 -2.11 -25.17 2.16
N PRO A 90 -0.81 -25.21 2.49
CA PRO A 90 0.27 -25.13 1.49
C PRO A 90 0.21 -26.22 0.40
N GLU A 91 -0.33 -27.40 0.70
CA GLU A 91 -0.37 -28.53 -0.25
C GLU A 91 -1.35 -28.30 -1.41
N THR A 92 -2.29 -27.37 -1.27
CA THR A 92 -3.35 -27.09 -2.25
C THR A 92 -3.17 -25.73 -2.94
N ASN A 93 -2.10 -25.00 -2.61
CA ASN A 93 -1.98 -23.58 -2.89
C ASN A 93 -0.99 -23.30 -4.03
N THR A 94 -1.40 -22.47 -5.00
CA THR A 94 -0.48 -21.99 -6.05
C THR A 94 0.55 -21.02 -5.46
N PRO A 95 1.72 -20.82 -6.10
CA PRO A 95 2.66 -19.79 -5.65
C PRO A 95 2.04 -18.39 -5.59
N GLU A 96 1.13 -18.06 -6.52
CA GLU A 96 0.36 -16.81 -6.54
C GLU A 96 -0.53 -16.65 -5.30
N HIS A 97 -1.37 -17.65 -5.00
CA HIS A 97 -2.22 -17.62 -3.81
C HIS A 97 -1.40 -17.65 -2.51
N THR A 98 -0.21 -18.24 -2.54
CA THR A 98 0.73 -18.21 -1.40
C THR A 98 1.15 -16.78 -1.09
N LEU A 99 1.47 -15.98 -2.12
CA LEU A 99 1.81 -14.56 -1.96
C LEU A 99 0.61 -13.75 -1.43
N ILE A 100 -0.60 -13.97 -1.95
CA ILE A 100 -1.83 -13.32 -1.44
C ILE A 100 -2.01 -13.63 0.03
N ARG A 101 -1.88 -14.90 0.42
CA ARG A 101 -2.04 -15.35 1.80
C ARG A 101 -0.98 -14.74 2.72
N LEU A 102 0.27 -14.61 2.25
CA LEU A 102 1.35 -13.96 2.99
C LEU A 102 1.05 -12.47 3.21
N THR A 103 0.56 -11.77 2.18
CA THR A 103 0.07 -10.38 2.32
C THR A 103 -1.05 -10.29 3.37
N MET A 104 -2.07 -11.15 3.27
CA MET A 104 -3.25 -11.13 4.16
C MET A 104 -2.99 -11.55 5.61
N LYS A 105 -1.97 -12.39 5.84
CA LYS A 105 -1.55 -12.83 7.18
C LYS A 105 -0.62 -11.84 7.87
N HIS A 106 -0.09 -10.85 7.14
CA HIS A 106 0.75 -9.81 7.73
C HIS A 106 -0.06 -9.00 8.76
N ARG A 107 0.55 -8.73 9.92
CA ARG A 107 -0.12 -8.07 11.06
C ARG A 107 -0.68 -6.68 10.73
N GLU A 108 -0.05 -5.98 9.79
CA GLU A 108 -0.44 -4.62 9.38
C GLU A 108 -1.54 -4.62 8.31
N PHE A 109 -1.80 -5.76 7.66
CA PHE A 109 -2.77 -5.85 6.56
C PHE A 109 -4.15 -5.34 6.94
N SER A 110 -4.66 -5.76 8.11
CA SER A 110 -6.01 -5.36 8.56
C SER A 110 -6.12 -3.86 8.83
N LEU A 111 -5.02 -3.16 9.12
CA LEU A 111 -5.00 -1.72 9.32
C LEU A 111 -4.80 -1.00 7.98
N ASP A 112 -3.84 -1.46 7.18
CA ASP A 112 -3.43 -0.86 5.93
C ASP A 112 -4.52 -0.95 4.84
N TYR A 113 -5.27 -2.05 4.80
CA TYR A 113 -6.33 -2.34 3.82
C TYR A 113 -7.75 -2.14 4.38
N SER A 114 -7.88 -1.41 5.50
CA SER A 114 -9.20 -0.99 6.00
C SER A 114 -9.61 0.32 5.33
N PHE A 115 -10.38 0.20 4.25
CA PHE A 115 -10.80 1.35 3.45
C PHE A 115 -12.22 1.85 3.79
N PRO A 116 -12.52 3.16 3.61
CA PRO A 116 -13.87 3.71 3.73
C PRO A 116 -14.72 3.42 2.47
N SER A 117 -14.73 2.16 2.04
CA SER A 117 -15.21 1.70 0.73
C SER A 117 -16.73 1.74 0.51
N LEU A 118 -17.49 2.15 1.51
CA LEU A 118 -18.94 2.41 1.40
C LEU A 118 -19.26 3.83 0.89
N SER A 119 -18.25 4.68 0.71
CA SER A 119 -18.44 5.99 0.12
C SER A 119 -18.79 5.89 -1.36
N ASN A 120 -19.61 6.80 -1.88
CA ASN A 120 -20.15 6.73 -3.24
C ASN A 120 -19.08 6.85 -4.35
N ASP A 121 -17.90 7.35 -4.06
CA ASP A 121 -16.77 7.50 -4.99
C ASP A 121 -15.83 6.27 -5.00
N TRP A 122 -16.11 5.26 -4.17
CA TRP A 122 -15.36 4.01 -4.15
C TRP A 122 -15.94 2.97 -5.11
N PHE A 123 -15.03 2.18 -5.68
CA PHE A 123 -15.34 0.96 -6.41
C PHE A 123 -15.00 -0.24 -5.51
N VAL A 124 -16.01 -1.04 -5.16
CA VAL A 124 -15.83 -2.33 -4.48
C VAL A 124 -15.96 -3.42 -5.52
N SER A 125 -14.90 -4.21 -5.71
CA SER A 125 -14.93 -5.31 -6.67
C SER A 125 -15.95 -6.37 -6.27
N ASP A 126 -16.51 -7.07 -7.25
CA ASP A 126 -17.55 -8.09 -7.08
C ASP A 126 -17.01 -9.53 -7.07
N ILE A 127 -15.69 -9.70 -6.92
CA ILE A 127 -15.01 -10.99 -7.11
C ILE A 127 -15.52 -12.08 -6.15
N GLY A 128 -15.85 -11.74 -4.91
CA GLY A 128 -16.41 -12.69 -3.95
C GLY A 128 -17.80 -13.23 -4.32
N MET A 129 -18.46 -12.62 -5.31
CA MET A 129 -19.75 -13.08 -5.85
C MET A 129 -19.59 -13.89 -7.15
N LYS A 130 -18.37 -14.11 -7.64
CA LYS A 130 -18.12 -14.85 -8.88
C LYS A 130 -18.06 -16.36 -8.62
N SER A 131 -17.93 -17.13 -9.69
CA SER A 131 -17.72 -18.58 -9.59
C SER A 131 -16.36 -18.92 -8.99
N SER A 132 -16.23 -20.15 -8.48
CA SER A 132 -14.96 -20.70 -7.98
C SER A 132 -13.81 -20.53 -8.97
N THR A 133 -14.05 -20.77 -10.26
CA THR A 133 -13.02 -20.64 -11.30
C THR A 133 -12.46 -19.22 -11.39
N VAL A 134 -13.32 -18.21 -11.32
CA VAL A 134 -12.90 -16.79 -11.38
C VAL A 134 -12.22 -16.38 -10.07
N MET A 135 -12.79 -16.78 -8.93
CA MET A 135 -12.18 -16.50 -7.62
C MET A 135 -10.77 -17.08 -7.50
N ASN A 136 -10.54 -18.27 -8.07
CA ASN A 136 -9.25 -18.97 -8.05
C ASN A 136 -8.32 -18.62 -9.24
N SER A 137 -8.65 -17.61 -10.05
CA SER A 137 -7.76 -17.17 -11.15
C SER A 137 -6.38 -16.77 -10.62
N THR A 138 -5.33 -17.09 -11.38
CA THR A 138 -3.94 -16.69 -11.07
C THR A 138 -3.42 -15.61 -12.02
N ASP A 139 -4.31 -14.99 -12.81
CA ASP A 139 -3.95 -13.83 -13.62
C ASP A 139 -3.56 -12.67 -12.72
N MET A 140 -2.54 -11.93 -13.13
CA MET A 140 -1.95 -10.83 -12.34
C MET A 140 -1.78 -9.59 -13.20
N MET A 141 -1.97 -8.45 -12.56
CA MET A 141 -1.50 -7.16 -13.07
C MET A 141 -0.86 -6.38 -11.92
N ALA A 142 0.21 -5.65 -12.21
CA ALA A 142 0.77 -4.72 -11.24
C ALA A 142 0.24 -3.31 -11.48
N VAL A 143 0.08 -2.57 -10.38
CA VAL A 143 -0.37 -1.18 -10.40
C VAL A 143 0.50 -0.38 -9.44
N ASP A 144 0.84 0.84 -9.85
CA ASP A 144 1.50 1.84 -9.03
C ASP A 144 0.99 3.24 -9.45
N CYS A 145 1.03 4.19 -8.53
CA CYS A 145 0.50 5.53 -8.73
C CYS A 145 1.51 6.59 -8.29
N GLU A 146 1.53 7.71 -9.01
CA GLU A 146 2.16 8.93 -8.55
C GLU A 146 1.12 9.82 -7.85
N MET A 147 1.44 10.29 -6.65
CA MET A 147 0.53 11.10 -5.84
C MET A 147 1.13 12.44 -5.41
N VAL A 148 0.28 13.46 -5.37
CA VAL A 148 0.59 14.82 -4.94
C VAL A 148 -0.10 15.16 -3.62
N LEU A 149 0.33 16.24 -2.96
CA LEU A 149 -0.36 16.77 -1.79
C LEU A 149 -1.44 17.76 -2.22
N CYS A 150 -2.67 17.52 -1.76
CA CYS A 150 -3.80 18.43 -1.95
C CYS A 150 -3.91 19.45 -0.81
N GLU A 151 -4.64 20.54 -1.05
CA GLU A 151 -4.85 21.64 -0.10
C GLU A 151 -5.43 21.20 1.25
N ASP A 152 -6.28 20.16 1.25
CA ASP A 152 -6.88 19.60 2.47
C ASP A 152 -5.98 18.59 3.21
N GLY A 153 -4.71 18.47 2.79
CA GLY A 153 -3.73 17.56 3.37
C GLY A 153 -3.86 16.11 2.90
N THR A 154 -4.80 15.79 2.00
CA THR A 154 -4.93 14.45 1.42
C THR A 154 -4.00 14.23 0.23
N GLU A 155 -3.80 12.97 -0.16
CA GLU A 155 -3.05 12.62 -1.37
C GLU A 155 -3.99 12.57 -2.58
N GLY A 156 -3.59 13.20 -3.68
CA GLY A 156 -4.31 13.19 -4.96
C GLY A 156 -3.57 12.36 -6.02
N LEU A 157 -4.30 11.55 -6.79
CA LEU A 157 -3.75 10.77 -7.90
C LEU A 157 -3.46 11.67 -9.11
N VAL A 158 -2.22 11.67 -9.60
CA VAL A 158 -1.84 12.43 -10.81
C VAL A 158 -1.36 11.57 -11.97
N ARG A 159 -0.88 10.35 -11.71
CA ARG A 159 -0.53 9.40 -12.76
C ARG A 159 -0.71 7.97 -12.24
N VAL A 160 -1.20 7.08 -13.08
CA VAL A 160 -1.34 5.65 -12.78
C VAL A 160 -0.65 4.83 -13.85
N GLY A 161 0.13 3.85 -13.42
CA GLY A 161 0.76 2.85 -14.28
C GLY A 161 0.21 1.47 -13.93
N ALA A 162 -0.14 0.68 -14.95
CA ALA A 162 -0.44 -0.73 -14.78
C ALA A 162 0.24 -1.57 -15.87
N VAL A 163 0.75 -2.73 -15.49
CA VAL A 163 1.41 -3.68 -16.40
C VAL A 163 0.87 -5.09 -16.20
N ASP A 164 0.87 -5.88 -17.27
CA ASP A 164 0.51 -7.30 -17.20
C ASP A 164 1.65 -8.16 -16.63
N ARG A 165 1.39 -9.48 -16.53
CA ARG A 165 2.37 -10.48 -16.08
C ARG A 165 3.69 -10.48 -16.86
N HIS A 166 3.71 -9.95 -18.07
CA HIS A 166 4.89 -9.91 -18.94
C HIS A 166 5.57 -8.54 -18.92
N GLY A 167 5.10 -7.60 -18.09
CA GLY A 167 5.60 -6.23 -18.03
C GLY A 167 5.10 -5.36 -19.18
N LYS A 168 4.13 -5.83 -19.97
CA LYS A 168 3.52 -5.01 -21.02
C LYS A 168 2.58 -3.99 -20.36
N VAL A 169 2.70 -2.74 -20.76
CA VAL A 169 1.85 -1.64 -20.28
C VAL A 169 0.39 -1.90 -20.65
N ILE A 170 -0.46 -1.97 -19.63
CA ILE A 170 -1.93 -2.00 -19.73
C ILE A 170 -2.47 -0.58 -19.66
N LEU A 171 -1.91 0.23 -18.75
CA LEU A 171 -2.35 1.58 -18.43
C LEU A 171 -1.14 2.47 -18.14
N ASP A 172 -1.09 3.66 -18.73
CA ASP A 172 -0.18 4.74 -18.36
C ASP A 172 -0.90 6.06 -18.65
N GLN A 173 -1.56 6.60 -17.63
CA GLN A 173 -2.40 7.78 -17.80
C GLN A 173 -2.13 8.80 -16.70
N PHE A 174 -2.08 10.07 -17.09
CA PHE A 174 -2.23 11.17 -16.15
C PHE A 174 -3.69 11.30 -15.73
N VAL A 175 -3.92 11.67 -14.48
CA VAL A 175 -5.24 11.78 -13.87
C VAL A 175 -5.37 13.17 -13.27
N LYS A 176 -6.55 13.79 -13.42
CA LYS A 176 -6.88 15.05 -12.77
C LYS A 176 -7.33 14.76 -11.33
N PRO A 177 -6.63 15.25 -10.29
CA PRO A 177 -7.10 15.10 -8.92
C PRO A 177 -8.43 15.84 -8.71
N ASP A 178 -9.31 15.27 -7.89
CA ASP A 178 -10.60 15.87 -7.53
C ASP A 178 -10.45 17.17 -6.70
N LYS A 179 -9.26 17.43 -6.16
CA LYS A 179 -8.97 18.52 -5.22
C LYS A 179 -7.80 19.38 -5.70
N PRO A 180 -7.75 20.67 -5.34
CA PRO A 180 -6.61 21.54 -5.64
C PRO A 180 -5.31 20.99 -5.05
N ILE A 181 -4.24 21.07 -5.84
CA ILE A 181 -2.89 20.62 -5.48
C ILE A 181 -2.14 21.77 -4.81
N VAL A 182 -1.46 21.48 -3.70
CA VAL A 182 -0.56 22.43 -3.02
C VAL A 182 0.92 22.09 -3.22
N ASP A 183 1.25 20.80 -3.40
CA ASP A 183 2.62 20.36 -3.69
C ASP A 183 2.62 19.15 -4.63
N TYR A 184 3.21 19.33 -5.81
CA TYR A 184 3.36 18.31 -6.85
C TYR A 184 4.37 17.23 -6.49
N ARG A 185 5.24 17.47 -5.51
CA ARG A 185 6.34 16.58 -5.14
C ARG A 185 7.19 16.19 -6.35
N THR A 186 7.41 17.11 -7.29
CA THR A 186 8.02 16.85 -8.61
C THR A 186 9.36 16.12 -8.53
N ALA A 187 10.17 16.37 -7.50
CA ALA A 187 11.43 15.63 -7.28
C ALA A 187 11.22 14.12 -7.05
N ILE A 188 10.05 13.73 -6.56
CA ILE A 188 9.63 12.34 -6.34
C ILE A 188 8.80 11.87 -7.52
N THR A 189 7.71 12.56 -7.87
CA THR A 189 6.71 12.08 -8.84
C THR A 189 7.15 12.25 -10.30
N GLY A 190 8.10 13.16 -10.56
CA GLY A 190 8.44 13.60 -11.91
C GLY A 190 7.34 14.41 -12.61
N VAL A 191 6.23 14.70 -11.92
CA VAL A 191 5.07 15.39 -12.47
C VAL A 191 5.13 16.89 -12.19
N THR A 192 4.85 17.69 -13.22
CA THR A 192 4.78 19.15 -13.17
C THR A 192 3.33 19.64 -13.31
N ALA A 193 3.10 20.93 -13.03
CA ALA A 193 1.80 21.55 -13.26
C ALA A 193 1.37 21.50 -14.74
N LEU A 194 2.32 21.59 -15.67
CA LEU A 194 2.03 21.54 -17.11
C LEU A 194 1.53 20.17 -17.57
N ASP A 195 2.05 19.10 -16.96
CA ASP A 195 1.65 17.72 -17.31
C ASP A 195 0.17 17.46 -17.01
N ILE A 196 -0.41 18.16 -16.03
CA ILE A 196 -1.79 17.93 -15.59
C ILE A 196 -2.78 19.04 -16.02
N GLU A 197 -2.30 20.16 -16.55
CA GLU A 197 -3.12 21.36 -16.82
C GLU A 197 -4.36 21.05 -17.68
N ASN A 198 -4.18 20.21 -18.70
CA ASN A 198 -5.22 19.84 -19.67
C ASN A 198 -5.75 18.42 -19.50
N VAL A 199 -5.38 17.73 -18.42
CA VAL A 199 -5.83 16.36 -18.16
C VAL A 199 -7.29 16.38 -17.72
N THR A 200 -8.11 15.54 -18.36
CA THR A 200 -9.55 15.41 -18.04
C THR A 200 -9.92 14.06 -17.44
N VAL A 201 -9.02 13.09 -17.52
CA VAL A 201 -9.24 11.72 -17.00
C VAL A 201 -9.42 11.79 -15.50
N SER A 202 -10.53 11.23 -15.00
CA SER A 202 -10.84 11.19 -13.58
C SER A 202 -10.48 9.84 -12.95
N VAL A 203 -10.42 9.78 -11.62
CA VAL A 203 -10.29 8.51 -10.87
C VAL A 203 -11.39 7.52 -11.25
N SER A 204 -12.62 8.01 -11.51
CA SER A 204 -13.73 7.16 -11.93
C SER A 204 -13.51 6.51 -13.29
N ASP A 205 -12.82 7.19 -14.21
CA ASP A 205 -12.51 6.62 -15.53
C ASP A 205 -11.47 5.50 -15.40
N ILE A 206 -10.44 5.71 -14.57
CA ILE A 206 -9.47 4.66 -14.23
C ILE A 206 -10.16 3.45 -13.57
N GLN A 207 -11.10 3.67 -12.65
CA GLN A 207 -11.88 2.58 -12.05
C GLN A 207 -12.65 1.77 -13.11
N LYS A 208 -13.29 2.44 -14.09
CA LYS A 208 -14.01 1.76 -15.19
C LYS A 208 -13.06 0.95 -16.07
N GLU A 209 -11.85 1.47 -16.33
CA GLU A 209 -10.83 0.76 -17.12
C GLU A 209 -10.29 -0.48 -16.40
N LEU A 210 -10.11 -0.42 -15.08
CA LEU A 210 -9.61 -1.54 -14.27
C LEU A 210 -10.70 -2.56 -13.91
N GLN A 211 -11.97 -2.14 -13.84
CA GLN A 211 -13.10 -2.98 -13.42
C GLN A 211 -13.17 -4.35 -14.12
N PRO A 212 -13.04 -4.47 -15.47
CA PRO A 212 -13.13 -5.77 -16.14
C PRO A 212 -12.07 -6.77 -15.66
N TYR A 213 -10.85 -6.33 -15.39
CA TYR A 213 -9.78 -7.18 -14.86
C TYR A 213 -10.12 -7.68 -13.46
N LEU A 214 -10.55 -6.76 -12.58
CA LEU A 214 -10.90 -7.06 -11.18
C LEU A 214 -12.10 -8.01 -11.08
N SER A 215 -13.11 -7.82 -11.93
CA SER A 215 -14.28 -8.71 -12.01
C SER A 215 -13.95 -10.08 -12.60
N ASN A 216 -12.87 -10.21 -13.38
CA ASN A 216 -12.33 -11.47 -13.89
C ASN A 216 -11.31 -12.12 -12.94
N GLY A 217 -11.17 -11.61 -11.72
CA GLY A 217 -10.39 -12.25 -10.67
C GLY A 217 -8.88 -12.03 -10.76
N PHE A 218 -8.44 -11.02 -11.51
CA PHE A 218 -7.04 -10.61 -11.53
C PHE A 218 -6.55 -10.28 -10.12
N ILE A 219 -5.34 -10.70 -9.82
CA ILE A 219 -4.62 -10.35 -8.60
C ILE A 219 -3.89 -9.03 -8.86
N LEU A 220 -4.10 -8.04 -7.99
CA LEU A 220 -3.34 -6.80 -8.01
C LEU A 220 -2.00 -6.99 -7.30
N VAL A 221 -0.91 -6.59 -7.96
CA VAL A 221 0.45 -6.63 -7.40
C VAL A 221 0.99 -5.21 -7.25
N GLY A 222 1.68 -4.92 -6.15
CA GLY A 222 2.31 -3.62 -5.96
C GLY A 222 3.24 -3.58 -4.75
N HIS A 223 3.68 -2.38 -4.38
CA HIS A 223 4.59 -2.15 -3.26
C HIS A 223 4.05 -1.05 -2.35
N SER A 224 3.60 -1.42 -1.13
CA SER A 224 2.71 -0.56 -0.32
C SER A 224 1.41 -0.24 -1.07
N LEU A 225 0.87 -1.25 -1.75
CA LEU A 225 -0.24 -1.18 -2.71
C LEU A 225 -1.52 -0.60 -2.08
N ASN A 226 -1.66 -0.65 -0.76
CA ASN A 226 -2.77 -0.04 -0.06
C ASN A 226 -2.87 1.48 -0.27
N LYS A 227 -1.75 2.17 -0.52
CA LYS A 227 -1.73 3.59 -0.84
C LYS A 227 -2.32 3.87 -2.22
N ASP A 228 -1.90 3.10 -3.22
CA ASP A 228 -2.39 3.18 -4.60
C ASP A 228 -3.89 2.91 -4.62
N MET A 229 -4.32 1.82 -3.98
CA MET A 229 -5.75 1.45 -3.89
C MET A 229 -6.58 2.54 -3.20
N LYS A 230 -6.02 3.24 -2.21
CA LYS A 230 -6.69 4.34 -1.53
C LYS A 230 -6.92 5.55 -2.43
N VAL A 231 -5.93 5.98 -3.21
CA VAL A 231 -6.09 7.11 -4.14
C VAL A 231 -6.88 6.75 -5.39
N LEU A 232 -6.83 5.48 -5.82
CA LEU A 232 -7.71 4.91 -6.85
C LEU A 232 -9.15 4.69 -6.34
N LYS A 233 -9.36 4.73 -5.01
CA LYS A 233 -10.61 4.42 -4.33
C LYS A 233 -11.17 3.04 -4.74
N ILE A 234 -10.30 2.04 -4.82
CA ILE A 234 -10.61 0.65 -5.18
C ILE A 234 -10.48 -0.25 -3.95
N ASP A 235 -11.51 -1.06 -3.69
CA ASP A 235 -11.50 -2.12 -2.67
C ASP A 235 -11.59 -3.49 -3.36
N HIS A 236 -10.47 -4.21 -3.36
CA HIS A 236 -10.31 -5.50 -4.02
C HIS A 236 -9.54 -6.47 -3.12
N PRO A 237 -10.03 -7.70 -2.89
CA PRO A 237 -9.43 -8.60 -1.91
C PRO A 237 -8.16 -9.30 -2.40
N LYS A 238 -8.01 -9.59 -3.70
CA LYS A 238 -6.87 -10.38 -4.20
C LYS A 238 -5.67 -9.48 -4.48
N VAL A 239 -4.84 -9.29 -3.45
CA VAL A 239 -3.69 -8.39 -3.48
C VAL A 239 -2.40 -9.10 -3.10
N ILE A 240 -1.32 -8.76 -3.78
CA ILE A 240 0.06 -9.08 -3.42
C ILE A 240 0.78 -7.76 -3.16
N ASP A 241 1.01 -7.46 -1.88
CA ASP A 241 1.83 -6.32 -1.47
C ASP A 241 3.25 -6.80 -1.17
N THR A 242 4.17 -6.51 -2.07
CA THR A 242 5.58 -6.91 -1.95
C THR A 242 6.25 -6.32 -0.70
N SER A 243 5.78 -5.17 -0.21
CA SER A 243 6.29 -4.52 1.01
C SER A 243 5.85 -5.23 2.30
N LEU A 244 4.77 -6.00 2.24
CA LEU A 244 4.27 -6.83 3.34
C LEU A 244 4.79 -8.27 3.27
N VAL A 245 4.97 -8.80 2.06
CA VAL A 245 5.44 -10.17 1.85
C VAL A 245 6.92 -10.28 2.20
N PHE A 246 7.76 -9.38 1.69
CA PHE A 246 9.21 -9.50 1.79
C PHE A 246 9.78 -8.55 2.83
N ILE A 247 10.65 -9.06 3.70
CA ILE A 247 11.30 -8.30 4.77
C ILE A 247 12.81 -8.55 4.75
N PHE A 248 13.61 -7.60 5.23
CA PHE A 248 15.03 -7.86 5.41
C PHE A 248 15.34 -8.57 6.72
N SER A 249 16.30 -9.50 6.71
CA SER A 249 16.77 -10.24 7.90
C SER A 249 17.33 -9.33 9.00
N ASN A 250 17.84 -8.16 8.62
CA ASN A 250 18.36 -7.15 9.54
C ASN A 250 17.31 -6.08 9.92
N ALA A 251 16.07 -6.17 9.42
CA ALA A 251 15.02 -5.19 9.70
C ALA A 251 14.53 -5.34 11.14
N ARG A 252 15.14 -4.60 12.06
CA ARG A 252 14.91 -4.73 13.50
C ARG A 252 13.53 -4.27 13.99
N ASN A 253 12.62 -3.81 13.13
CA ASN A 253 11.31 -3.27 13.52
C ASN A 253 10.17 -3.48 12.50
N SER A 254 10.16 -4.58 11.74
CA SER A 254 9.16 -4.76 10.66
C SER A 254 9.11 -3.56 9.71
N ARG A 255 10.24 -2.87 9.55
CA ARG A 255 10.34 -1.75 8.61
C ARG A 255 10.23 -2.36 7.23
N LYS A 256 9.14 -2.03 6.54
CA LYS A 256 8.92 -2.46 5.16
C LYS A 256 10.11 -2.00 4.31
N PRO A 257 10.74 -2.89 3.53
CA PRO A 257 11.83 -2.51 2.63
C PRO A 257 11.31 -1.51 1.59
N SER A 258 12.17 -0.66 1.04
CA SER A 258 11.79 0.09 -0.16
C SER A 258 11.79 -0.83 -1.38
N LEU A 259 11.01 -0.47 -2.41
CA LEU A 259 11.00 -1.21 -3.68
C LEU A 259 12.41 -1.29 -4.29
N ASN A 260 13.16 -0.18 -4.27
CA ASN A 260 14.51 -0.13 -4.83
C ASN A 260 15.48 -1.07 -4.09
N ASP A 261 15.44 -1.08 -2.76
CA ASP A 261 16.28 -1.96 -1.95
C ASP A 261 15.93 -3.43 -2.16
N LEU A 262 14.62 -3.74 -2.19
CA LEU A 262 14.14 -5.10 -2.39
C LEU A 262 14.54 -5.63 -3.77
N PHE A 263 14.35 -4.82 -4.80
CA PHE A 263 14.75 -5.14 -6.17
C PHE A 263 16.26 -5.31 -6.29
N LYS A 264 17.06 -4.43 -5.66
CA LYS A 264 18.53 -4.55 -5.62
C LYS A 264 18.98 -5.83 -4.93
N ALA A 265 18.35 -6.21 -3.82
CA ALA A 265 18.71 -7.43 -3.10
C ALA A 265 18.37 -8.71 -3.89
N ILE A 266 17.27 -8.71 -4.66
CA ILE A 266 16.81 -9.88 -5.42
C ILE A 266 17.51 -10.00 -6.78
N PHE A 267 17.68 -8.87 -7.49
CA PHE A 267 18.15 -8.85 -8.89
C PHE A 267 19.55 -8.27 -9.07
N GLY A 268 20.18 -7.74 -8.02
CA GLY A 268 21.50 -7.11 -8.09
C GLY A 268 21.54 -5.79 -8.86
N LYS A 269 20.38 -5.19 -9.15
CA LYS A 269 20.23 -3.91 -9.85
C LYS A 269 19.14 -3.07 -9.20
N GLU A 270 19.25 -1.76 -9.34
CA GLU A 270 18.27 -0.80 -8.82
C GLU A 270 17.12 -0.62 -9.83
N VAL A 271 15.92 -0.35 -9.31
CA VAL A 271 14.77 0.11 -10.13
C VAL A 271 15.07 1.51 -10.67
N ARG A 272 15.63 2.36 -9.81
CA ARG A 272 15.96 3.76 -10.12
C ARG A 272 17.26 4.18 -9.45
N LYS A 273 18.04 5.00 -10.16
CA LYS A 273 19.27 5.62 -9.63
C LYS A 273 18.92 6.75 -8.66
N GLU A 274 19.85 7.10 -7.78
CA GLU A 274 19.73 8.25 -6.89
C GLU A 274 19.44 9.53 -7.67
N GLY A 275 18.48 10.33 -7.21
CA GLY A 275 18.09 11.61 -7.83
C GLY A 275 17.19 11.49 -9.06
N VAL A 276 16.86 10.27 -9.50
CA VAL A 276 15.87 10.04 -10.57
C VAL A 276 14.48 9.97 -9.94
N SER A 277 13.53 10.73 -10.50
CA SER A 277 12.13 10.67 -10.09
C SER A 277 11.54 9.28 -10.31
N HIS A 278 10.45 9.00 -9.60
CA HIS A 278 9.68 7.79 -9.76
C HIS A 278 8.97 7.77 -11.12
N ASN A 279 8.61 6.56 -11.52
CA ASN A 279 7.81 6.30 -12.70
C ASN A 279 6.93 5.08 -12.39
N CYS A 280 5.64 5.33 -12.22
CA CYS A 280 4.67 4.30 -11.86
C CYS A 280 4.67 3.06 -12.77
N VAL A 281 4.95 3.19 -14.07
CA VAL A 281 5.03 2.01 -14.96
C VAL A 281 6.24 1.13 -14.62
N HIS A 282 7.40 1.76 -14.40
CA HIS A 282 8.62 1.02 -14.00
C HIS A 282 8.47 0.43 -12.59
N ASP A 283 7.80 1.13 -11.68
CA ASP A 283 7.60 0.69 -10.31
C ASP A 283 6.60 -0.47 -10.23
N ALA A 284 5.52 -0.41 -11.02
CA ALA A 284 4.61 -1.54 -11.21
C ALA A 284 5.35 -2.76 -11.81
N ALA A 285 6.17 -2.54 -12.86
CA ALA A 285 6.97 -3.60 -13.47
C ALA A 285 7.96 -4.24 -12.49
N ALA A 286 8.66 -3.44 -11.67
CA ALA A 286 9.56 -3.95 -10.65
C ALA A 286 8.82 -4.76 -9.57
N SER A 287 7.62 -4.32 -9.19
CA SER A 287 6.79 -5.01 -8.20
C SER A 287 6.33 -6.38 -8.70
N ILE A 288 5.86 -6.49 -9.95
CA ILE A 288 5.47 -7.79 -10.52
C ILE A 288 6.68 -8.69 -10.79
N ASP A 289 7.83 -8.14 -11.17
CA ASP A 289 9.07 -8.90 -11.33
C ASP A 289 9.47 -9.58 -10.02
N ILE A 290 9.38 -8.87 -8.88
CA ILE A 290 9.65 -9.45 -7.55
C ILE A 290 8.70 -10.62 -7.25
N ALA A 291 7.40 -10.44 -7.47
CA ALA A 291 6.41 -11.49 -7.28
C ALA A 291 6.70 -12.70 -8.19
N LEU A 292 7.03 -12.45 -9.45
CA LEU A 292 7.35 -13.49 -10.43
C LEU A 292 8.66 -14.21 -10.11
N ALA A 293 9.65 -13.55 -9.54
CA ALA A 293 10.87 -14.21 -9.08
C ALA A 293 10.55 -15.27 -8.02
N PHE A 294 9.68 -14.94 -7.06
CA PHE A 294 9.21 -15.90 -6.05
C PHE A 294 8.38 -17.02 -6.68
N ILE A 295 7.46 -16.69 -7.59
CA ILE A 295 6.60 -17.70 -8.26
C ILE A 295 7.43 -18.69 -9.08
N LYS A 296 8.43 -18.20 -9.82
CA LYS A 296 9.32 -19.04 -10.65
C LYS A 296 10.21 -19.93 -9.80
N LYS A 297 10.73 -19.39 -8.68
CA LYS A 297 11.62 -20.12 -7.77
C LYS A 297 11.35 -19.63 -6.34
N PRO A 298 10.50 -20.33 -5.58
CA PRO A 298 10.21 -19.93 -4.21
C PRO A 298 11.47 -19.80 -3.37
N PHE A 299 11.60 -18.67 -2.67
CA PHE A 299 12.71 -18.38 -1.76
C PHE A 299 12.16 -17.87 -0.43
N HIS A 300 12.98 -17.83 0.61
CA HIS A 300 12.56 -17.28 1.89
C HIS A 300 12.18 -15.82 1.74
N THR A 301 10.99 -15.45 2.21
CA THR A 301 10.52 -14.06 2.18
C THR A 301 11.34 -13.11 3.06
N THR A 302 12.16 -13.67 3.96
CA THR A 302 13.23 -12.97 4.65
C THR A 302 14.46 -12.86 3.74
N ILE A 303 14.67 -11.68 3.18
CA ILE A 303 15.75 -11.35 2.26
C ILE A 303 16.98 -10.92 3.06
N THR A 304 18.17 -11.42 2.69
CA THR A 304 19.42 -10.95 3.29
C THR A 304 19.95 -9.80 2.44
N PRO A 305 20.14 -8.59 3.00
CA PRO A 305 20.76 -7.49 2.28
C PRO A 305 22.17 -7.85 1.82
N SER A 306 22.61 -7.30 0.69
CA SER A 306 23.98 -7.48 0.22
C SER A 306 24.98 -6.77 1.14
N LYS A 307 26.25 -7.18 1.11
CA LYS A 307 27.32 -6.49 1.84
C LYS A 307 27.41 -5.00 1.45
N GLU A 308 27.22 -4.70 0.17
CA GLU A 308 27.20 -3.33 -0.35
C GLU A 308 26.05 -2.50 0.25
N MET A 309 24.84 -3.08 0.36
CA MET A 309 23.70 -2.40 0.98
C MET A 309 23.94 -2.14 2.47
N LEU A 310 24.52 -3.10 3.19
CA LEU A 310 24.88 -2.92 4.60
C LEU A 310 25.94 -1.83 4.77
N GLU A 311 26.94 -1.80 3.89
CA GLU A 311 27.99 -0.79 3.92
C GLU A 311 27.46 0.61 3.61
N ALA A 312 26.57 0.72 2.61
CA ALA A 312 25.89 1.96 2.27
C ALA A 312 24.96 2.46 3.39
N GLU A 313 24.40 1.55 4.21
CA GLU A 313 23.62 1.96 5.37
C GLU A 313 24.52 2.39 6.54
N LYS A 314 25.67 1.75 6.74
CA LYS A 314 26.69 2.17 7.72
C LYS A 314 27.32 3.51 7.39
N SER A 315 27.38 3.91 6.12
CA SER A 315 27.87 5.23 5.71
C SER A 315 26.87 6.36 5.95
N LYS A 316 25.78 6.12 6.68
CA LYS A 316 24.76 7.13 6.96
C LYS A 316 24.60 7.42 8.45
N LEU A 317 24.25 8.66 8.76
CA LEU A 317 23.74 9.07 10.07
C LEU A 317 22.32 9.61 9.93
N PHE A 318 21.49 9.40 10.95
CA PHE A 318 20.13 9.93 11.02
C PHE A 318 20.03 10.99 12.10
N ILE A 319 19.66 12.20 11.69
CA ILE A 319 19.37 13.31 12.59
C ILE A 319 17.85 13.39 12.77
N HIS A 320 17.38 13.25 14.00
CA HIS A 320 15.94 13.21 14.30
C HIS A 320 15.54 14.11 15.46
N ARG A 321 14.22 14.37 15.54
CA ARG A 321 13.60 15.34 16.44
C ARG A 321 14.12 16.77 16.26
N ILE A 322 14.33 17.17 15.01
CA ILE A 322 14.82 18.50 14.69
C ILE A 322 13.64 19.49 14.72
N PRO A 323 13.65 20.53 15.56
CA PRO A 323 12.55 21.49 15.60
C PRO A 323 12.37 22.21 14.27
N SER A 324 11.12 22.45 13.86
CA SER A 324 10.77 23.05 12.56
C SER A 324 11.35 24.45 12.33
N TYR A 325 11.67 25.19 13.40
CA TYR A 325 12.30 26.51 13.33
C TYR A 325 13.82 26.45 13.10
N VAL A 326 14.45 25.27 13.13
CA VAL A 326 15.88 25.11 12.85
C VAL A 326 16.07 25.04 11.34
N PRO A 327 16.87 25.94 10.73
CA PRO A 327 17.20 25.85 9.31
C PRO A 327 18.10 24.64 9.02
N SER A 328 17.86 23.96 7.90
CA SER A 328 18.57 22.72 7.55
C SER A 328 20.08 22.91 7.37
N GLU A 329 20.50 24.11 6.96
CA GLU A 329 21.90 24.50 6.76
C GLU A 329 22.67 24.45 8.07
N LYS A 330 22.00 24.68 9.21
CA LYS A 330 22.61 24.62 10.55
C LYS A 330 22.93 23.19 10.98
N LEU A 331 22.33 22.17 10.37
CA LEU A 331 22.64 20.77 10.69
C LEU A 331 24.09 20.41 10.37
N THR A 332 24.68 21.07 9.38
CA THR A 332 26.10 20.90 9.05
C THR A 332 27.01 21.22 10.24
N THR A 333 26.65 22.18 11.10
CA THR A 333 27.45 22.56 12.27
C THR A 333 27.47 21.50 13.37
N ILE A 334 26.48 20.61 13.42
CA ILE A 334 26.47 19.46 14.35
C ILE A 334 27.53 18.44 13.95
N LEU A 335 27.69 18.25 12.64
CA LEU A 335 28.57 17.25 12.04
C LEU A 335 30.00 17.78 11.88
N ALA A 336 30.15 19.10 11.71
CA ALA A 336 31.41 19.79 11.44
C ALA A 336 32.14 20.23 12.72
N GLY A 337 32.34 19.33 13.69
CA GLY A 337 33.29 19.56 14.79
C GLY A 337 34.74 19.75 14.28
N GLU A 338 35.75 19.14 14.91
CA GLU A 338 37.10 19.02 14.30
C GLU A 338 37.16 18.13 13.04
N PHE A 339 36.00 17.76 12.48
CA PHE A 339 35.89 16.94 11.29
C PHE A 339 36.13 17.79 10.04
N ARG A 340 37.28 17.58 9.39
CA ARG A 340 37.72 18.35 8.20
C ARG A 340 37.10 17.90 6.87
N SER A 341 36.35 16.79 6.83
CA SER A 341 35.70 16.38 5.58
C SER A 341 34.46 17.23 5.34
N ARG A 342 34.48 18.00 4.24
CA ARG A 342 33.35 18.80 3.76
C ARG A 342 32.47 18.02 2.78
N ASN A 343 32.80 16.76 2.50
CA ASN A 343 32.13 15.96 1.48
C ASN A 343 31.13 15.01 2.15
N PHE A 344 29.95 15.52 2.46
CA PHE A 344 28.79 14.70 2.80
C PHE A 344 27.55 15.27 2.14
N LYS A 345 26.60 14.40 1.80
CA LYS A 345 25.29 14.82 1.31
C LYS A 345 24.30 14.89 2.46
N LEU A 346 23.54 15.97 2.53
CA LEU A 346 22.46 16.13 3.51
C LEU A 346 21.10 15.97 2.81
N ASP A 347 20.43 14.85 3.08
CA ASP A 347 19.07 14.56 2.62
C ASP A 347 18.07 14.98 3.72
N VAL A 348 17.46 16.14 3.55
CA VAL A 348 16.51 16.72 4.51
C VAL A 348 15.12 16.18 4.21
N LYS A 349 14.52 15.48 5.19
CA LYS A 349 13.17 14.96 5.09
C LYS A 349 12.21 15.91 5.80
N PRO A 350 11.33 16.60 5.06
CA PRO A 350 10.45 17.62 5.63
C PRO A 350 9.55 17.03 6.73
N ALA A 351 9.09 17.90 7.63
CA ALA A 351 8.14 17.51 8.67
C ALA A 351 6.84 17.00 8.02
N LYS A 352 6.26 15.93 8.57
CA LYS A 352 5.01 15.35 8.05
C LYS A 352 3.79 16.26 8.24
N SER A 353 3.88 17.28 9.09
CA SER A 353 2.83 18.25 9.39
C SER A 353 3.42 19.54 9.97
N GLN A 354 2.68 20.64 9.84
CA GLN A 354 3.07 21.96 10.32
C GLN A 354 3.26 21.95 11.85
N GLY A 355 4.38 22.48 12.33
CA GLY A 355 4.72 22.51 13.76
C GLY A 355 5.36 21.24 14.32
N CYS A 356 5.55 20.19 13.51
CA CYS A 356 6.26 18.98 13.92
C CYS A 356 7.76 19.02 13.64
N ASN A 357 8.52 18.19 14.37
CA ASN A 357 9.94 18.01 14.11
C ASN A 357 10.17 17.39 12.73
N TYR A 358 11.20 17.85 12.03
CA TYR A 358 11.68 17.22 10.81
C TYR A 358 12.89 16.31 11.12
N CYS A 359 13.39 15.61 10.09
CA CYS A 359 14.56 14.74 10.21
C CYS A 359 15.47 14.89 8.99
N ALA A 360 16.71 14.43 9.11
CA ALA A 360 17.66 14.44 8.01
C ALA A 360 18.48 13.15 8.00
N VAL A 361 18.85 12.69 6.82
CA VAL A 361 19.84 11.63 6.64
C VAL A 361 21.11 12.28 6.10
N VAL A 362 22.23 11.98 6.74
CA VAL A 362 23.55 12.41 6.30
C VAL A 362 24.21 11.22 5.64
N VAL A 363 24.66 11.37 4.41
CA VAL A 363 25.34 10.31 3.65
C VAL A 363 26.80 10.70 3.49
N PHE A 364 27.69 9.82 3.97
CA PHE A 364 29.14 9.94 3.87
C PHE A 364 29.68 9.01 2.78
N ASP A 365 30.92 9.27 2.33
CA ASP A 365 31.60 8.47 1.31
C ASP A 365 31.96 7.05 1.81
N SER A 366 32.03 6.86 3.13
CA SER A 366 32.30 5.55 3.74
C SER A 366 31.71 5.42 5.15
N SER A 367 31.57 4.17 5.62
CA SER A 367 31.21 3.88 7.03
C SER A 367 32.20 4.47 8.02
N LYS A 368 33.50 4.47 7.70
CA LYS A 368 34.56 5.04 8.54
C LYS A 368 34.37 6.54 8.76
N GLU A 369 34.00 7.26 7.70
CA GLU A 369 33.72 8.70 7.81
C GLU A 369 32.46 8.97 8.64
N ALA A 370 31.40 8.18 8.45
CA ALA A 370 30.19 8.29 9.26
C ALA A 370 30.46 8.00 10.75
N ASP A 371 31.27 6.99 11.06
CA ASP A 371 31.68 6.66 12.42
C ASP A 371 32.51 7.78 13.04
N GLN A 372 33.48 8.32 12.32
CA GLN A 372 34.30 9.43 12.81
C GLN A 372 33.46 10.70 13.04
N ALA A 373 32.53 11.00 12.14
CA ALA A 373 31.60 12.11 12.29
C ALA A 373 30.70 11.92 13.53
N PHE A 374 30.16 10.72 13.74
CA PHE A 374 29.37 10.39 14.92
C PHE A 374 30.17 10.52 16.22
N GLU A 375 31.44 10.09 16.23
CA GLU A 375 32.29 10.24 17.41
C GLU A 375 32.56 11.70 17.76
N ASN A 376 32.66 12.58 16.75
CA ASN A 376 32.85 14.01 16.92
C ASN A 376 31.59 14.79 17.31
N VAL A 377 30.40 14.19 17.24
CA VAL A 377 29.17 14.83 17.73
C VAL A 377 29.25 15.00 19.24
N ASN A 378 29.06 16.23 19.71
CA ASN A 378 28.98 16.55 21.13
C ASN A 378 27.77 15.88 21.79
N GLY A 379 27.96 15.34 23.00
CA GLY A 379 26.93 14.71 23.81
C GLY A 379 27.32 13.30 24.27
N SER A 380 26.68 12.84 25.34
CA SER A 380 26.90 11.48 25.85
C SER A 380 26.31 10.44 24.89
N LYS A 381 27.07 9.37 24.62
CA LYS A 381 26.59 8.22 23.85
C LYS A 381 25.51 7.49 24.65
N GLU A 382 24.33 7.38 24.06
CA GLU A 382 23.21 6.62 24.58
C GLU A 382 22.67 5.68 23.48
N ARG A 383 21.57 4.99 23.76
CA ARG A 383 20.89 4.12 22.80
C ARG A 383 19.44 4.56 22.62
N ASP A 384 18.96 4.52 21.38
CA ASP A 384 17.54 4.71 21.10
C ASP A 384 16.69 3.51 21.58
N SER A 385 15.37 3.59 21.40
CA SER A 385 14.43 2.50 21.73
C SER A 385 14.72 1.18 20.99
N TYR A 386 15.60 1.20 19.99
CA TYR A 386 15.99 0.06 19.17
C TYR A 386 17.44 -0.39 19.43
N GLY A 387 18.08 0.18 20.46
CA GLY A 387 19.45 -0.15 20.83
C GLY A 387 20.51 0.42 19.91
N LEU A 388 20.18 1.33 18.99
CA LEU A 388 21.13 1.99 18.10
C LEU A 388 21.85 3.12 18.82
N PRO A 389 23.18 3.27 18.62
CA PRO A 389 23.93 4.39 19.19
C PRO A 389 23.36 5.74 18.75
N GLN A 390 23.07 6.62 19.71
CA GLN A 390 22.73 8.02 19.44
C GLN A 390 23.39 8.98 20.44
N LYS A 391 23.49 10.25 20.07
CA LYS A 391 23.96 11.35 20.92
C LYS A 391 22.98 12.51 20.82
N LEU A 392 22.62 13.09 21.97
CA LEU A 392 21.86 14.34 22.04
C LEU A 392 22.80 15.52 21.77
N SER A 393 22.56 16.25 20.68
CA SER A 393 23.35 17.40 20.29
C SER A 393 22.56 18.70 20.44
N ALA A 394 23.21 19.73 20.98
CA ALA A 394 22.65 21.07 21.15
C ALA A 394 23.14 22.01 20.04
N LEU A 395 22.20 22.74 19.45
CA LEU A 395 22.41 23.76 18.43
C LEU A 395 22.16 25.14 19.05
N LYS A 396 23.10 26.08 18.87
CA LYS A 396 22.87 27.50 19.14
C LYS A 396 22.56 28.22 17.83
N LEU A 397 21.39 28.85 17.76
CA LEU A 397 20.99 29.66 16.62
C LEU A 397 21.52 31.10 16.78
N SER A 398 21.72 31.79 15.65
CA SER A 398 22.16 33.19 15.64
C SER A 398 21.15 34.14 16.31
N SER A 399 19.90 33.72 16.45
CA SER A 399 18.86 34.41 17.21
C SER A 399 19.02 34.30 18.73
N GLY A 400 20.00 33.53 19.23
CA GLY A 400 20.18 33.24 20.65
C GLY A 400 19.34 32.06 21.17
N LEU A 401 18.40 31.54 20.37
CA LEU A 401 17.62 30.35 20.69
C LEU A 401 18.50 29.09 20.68
N SER A 402 18.25 28.19 21.62
CA SER A 402 18.84 26.86 21.64
C SER A 402 17.85 25.82 21.13
N ALA A 403 18.35 24.85 20.35
CA ALA A 403 17.60 23.69 19.91
C ALA A 403 18.38 22.43 20.26
N THR A 404 17.68 21.30 20.36
CA THR A 404 18.31 19.99 20.51
C THR A 404 17.80 19.03 19.45
N CYS A 405 18.66 18.11 19.06
CA CYS A 405 18.31 17.01 18.17
C CYS A 405 19.18 15.80 18.50
N TYR A 406 18.79 14.64 17.98
CA TYR A 406 19.58 13.42 18.14
C TYR A 406 20.30 13.09 16.84
N VAL A 407 21.59 12.78 16.93
CA VAL A 407 22.34 12.14 15.84
C VAL A 407 22.48 10.67 16.18
N ARG A 408 22.10 9.79 15.25
CA ARG A 408 22.02 8.34 15.46
C ARG A 408 22.73 7.58 14.34
N LYS A 409 23.47 6.52 14.68
CA LYS A 409 23.99 5.56 13.69
C LYS A 409 22.86 4.70 13.11
N MET A 410 22.94 4.35 11.83
CA MET A 410 21.91 3.51 11.19
C MET A 410 22.03 2.03 11.56
N MET A 411 23.22 1.60 12.01
CA MET A 411 23.51 0.23 12.42
C MET A 411 24.18 0.18 13.80
N GLN A 412 24.15 -1.00 14.42
CA GLN A 412 24.96 -1.25 15.60
C GLN A 412 26.44 -1.37 15.23
N ASP A 413 27.28 -1.04 16.21
CA ASP A 413 28.73 -1.22 16.15
C ASP A 413 29.09 -2.70 15.92
#